data_AF-A0A534ZL30-F1
#
_entry.id   AF-A0A534ZL30-F1
#
_cell.length_a   1.000
_cell.length_b   1.000
_cell.length_c   1.000
_cell.angle_alpha   90.00
_cell.angle_beta   90.00
_cell.angle_gamma   90.00
#
_symmetry.space_group_name_H-M   'P 1'
#
loop_
_entity.id
_entity.type
_entity.pdbx_description
1 polymer ?
#
loop_
_entity_poly.entity_id
_entity_poly.type
_entity_poly.pdbx_seq_one_letter_code
_entity_poly.pdbx_strand_id
1 'polypeptide(L)'
;MRPVIVSRQSATTFSDKEQIWADNAASSSYFGSVYVCNASYRSNSRGNSLPIPIMVMRSSDGGSTWKSRQVTSAAVSFPQGSRTGCTIRTASDGGVYVMVAHFQIGSPGNGWHELIKS
;
A
#
# COMPACT_ATOMS: atom_id res chain seq x y z
N MET A 1 15.86 -10.92 17.80
CA MET A 1 15.88 -10.85 16.32
C MET A 1 16.38 -9.47 15.90
N ARG A 2 17.04 -9.33 14.72
CA ARG A 2 17.48 -8.02 14.22
C ARG A 2 16.32 -7.33 13.49
N PRO A 3 16.18 -6.00 13.57
CA PRO A 3 15.21 -5.27 12.76
C PRO A 3 15.41 -5.52 11.26
N VAL A 4 14.31 -5.66 10.52
CA VAL A 4 14.28 -5.86 9.06
C VAL A 4 13.71 -4.61 8.39
N ILE A 5 14.33 -4.18 7.29
CA ILE A 5 13.89 -3.03 6.50
C ILE A 5 12.87 -3.52 5.45
N VAL A 6 11.62 -3.05 5.55
CA VAL A 6 10.53 -3.42 4.61
C VAL A 6 10.48 -2.50 3.39
N SER A 7 10.73 -1.21 3.57
CA SER A 7 10.83 -0.20 2.51
C SER A 7 11.95 0.79 2.82
N ARG A 8 12.43 1.48 1.78
CA ARG A 8 13.46 2.53 1.90
C ARG A 8 12.96 3.82 1.26
N GLN A 9 13.33 4.92 1.87
CA GLN A 9 13.10 6.27 1.36
C GLN A 9 14.37 6.78 0.64
N SER A 10 14.23 7.82 -0.17
CA SER A 10 15.34 8.56 -0.78
C SER A 10 15.02 10.06 -0.84
N ALA A 11 15.96 10.87 -1.30
CA ALA A 11 15.72 12.30 -1.56
C ALA A 11 14.55 12.56 -2.54
N THR A 12 14.12 11.56 -3.31
CA THR A 12 13.05 11.68 -4.31
C THR A 12 11.88 10.71 -4.12
N THR A 13 11.89 9.90 -3.05
CA THR A 13 10.85 8.91 -2.81
C THR A 13 10.55 8.78 -1.33
N PHE A 14 9.28 8.85 -0.95
CA PHE A 14 8.86 8.50 0.40
C PHE A 14 7.54 7.72 0.45
N SER A 15 7.45 6.72 1.32
CA SER A 15 6.21 6.06 1.74
C SER A 15 5.52 6.84 2.86
N ASP A 16 4.19 6.93 2.81
CA ASP A 16 3.34 7.52 3.84
C ASP A 16 2.00 6.74 3.94
N LYS A 17 1.30 6.94 5.07
CA LYS A 17 0.05 6.26 5.47
C LYS A 17 0.14 4.75 5.42
N GLU A 18 1.22 4.21 5.97
CA GLU A 18 1.45 2.79 6.05
C GLU A 18 0.46 2.06 6.96
N GLN A 19 0.17 0.81 6.61
CA GLN A 19 -0.62 -0.10 7.44
C GLN A 19 -0.02 -1.50 7.37
N ILE A 20 -0.11 -2.25 8.46
CA ILE A 20 0.37 -3.63 8.59
C ILE A 20 -0.74 -4.57 9.05
N TRP A 21 -0.82 -5.76 8.46
CA TRP A 21 -1.77 -6.81 8.81
C TRP A 21 -1.09 -8.18 8.76
N ALA A 22 -1.37 -9.05 9.74
CA ALA A 22 -0.98 -10.45 9.70
C ALA A 22 -2.23 -11.31 9.51
N ASP A 23 -2.17 -12.27 8.58
CA ASP A 23 -3.28 -13.21 8.39
C ASP A 23 -3.43 -14.08 9.65
N ASN A 24 -4.56 -13.94 10.31
CA ASN A 24 -4.85 -14.58 11.58
C ASN A 24 -5.93 -15.68 11.48
N ALA A 25 -6.40 -16.01 10.28
CA ALA A 25 -7.33 -17.12 10.09
C ALA A 25 -6.56 -18.45 10.02
N ALA A 26 -6.66 -19.28 11.08
CA ALA A 26 -5.94 -20.55 11.15
C ALA A 26 -6.27 -21.53 9.99
N SER A 27 -7.43 -21.37 9.34
CA SER A 27 -7.83 -22.14 8.16
C SER A 27 -7.25 -21.61 6.83
N SER A 28 -6.67 -20.41 6.82
CA SER A 28 -6.09 -19.82 5.61
C SER A 28 -4.82 -20.57 5.23
N SER A 29 -4.65 -20.85 3.93
CA SER A 29 -3.38 -21.36 3.38
C SER A 29 -2.22 -20.37 3.49
N TYR A 30 -2.53 -19.12 3.89
CA TYR A 30 -1.57 -18.05 4.12
C TYR A 30 -1.48 -17.62 5.58
N PHE A 31 -2.06 -18.38 6.53
CA PHE A 31 -1.98 -18.11 7.97
C PHE A 31 -0.55 -17.73 8.40
N GLY A 32 -0.42 -16.62 9.14
CA GLY A 32 0.87 -16.08 9.57
C GLY A 32 1.64 -15.26 8.52
N SER A 33 1.15 -15.17 7.27
CA SER A 33 1.69 -14.22 6.30
C SER A 33 1.46 -12.79 6.78
N VAL A 34 2.48 -11.93 6.65
CA VAL A 34 2.42 -10.53 7.04
C VAL A 34 2.39 -9.65 5.80
N TYR A 35 1.55 -8.64 5.81
CA TYR A 35 1.33 -7.71 4.71
C TYR A 35 1.49 -6.29 5.21
N VAL A 36 2.17 -5.47 4.43
CA VAL A 36 2.29 -4.02 4.62
C VAL A 36 1.76 -3.35 3.36
N CYS A 37 1.05 -2.25 3.49
CA CYS A 37 0.82 -1.35 2.36
C CYS A 37 1.28 0.07 2.69
N ASN A 38 1.54 0.87 1.66
CA ASN A 38 1.74 2.31 1.78
C ASN A 38 1.42 3.01 0.46
N ALA A 39 1.23 4.34 0.54
CA ALA A 39 1.29 5.21 -0.61
C ALA A 39 2.76 5.60 -0.88
N SER A 40 3.24 5.38 -2.10
CA SER A 40 4.64 5.61 -2.51
C SER A 40 4.74 6.93 -3.27
N TYR A 41 5.01 8.03 -2.57
CA TYR A 41 5.23 9.34 -3.19
C TYR A 41 6.58 9.36 -3.93
N ARG A 42 6.55 9.83 -5.18
CA ARG A 42 7.73 9.90 -6.06
C ARG A 42 7.84 11.32 -6.61
N SER A 43 8.94 12.02 -6.34
CA SER A 43 9.12 13.44 -6.71
C SER A 43 10.12 13.67 -7.84
N ASN A 44 10.71 12.61 -8.42
CA ASN A 44 11.65 12.72 -9.54
C ASN A 44 10.99 13.06 -10.91
N SER A 45 9.90 13.82 -10.89
CA SER A 45 9.20 14.25 -12.10
C SER A 45 9.68 15.58 -12.66
N ARG A 46 10.62 16.25 -11.98
CA ARG A 46 11.07 17.63 -12.28
C ARG A 46 9.89 18.62 -12.38
N GLY A 47 8.88 18.44 -11.54
CA GLY A 47 7.68 19.28 -11.49
C GLY A 47 6.54 18.87 -12.43
N ASN A 48 6.73 17.83 -13.27
CA ASN A 48 5.73 17.44 -14.27
C ASN A 48 4.66 16.46 -13.76
N SER A 49 4.86 15.86 -12.58
CA SER A 49 3.93 14.88 -12.01
C SER A 49 4.18 14.66 -10.52
N LEU A 50 3.20 14.11 -9.80
CA LEU A 50 3.39 13.62 -8.42
C LEU A 50 2.88 12.18 -8.36
N PRO A 51 3.63 11.19 -8.86
CA PRO A 51 3.14 9.82 -8.86
C PRO A 51 3.05 9.25 -7.45
N ILE A 52 1.88 8.71 -7.11
CA ILE A 52 1.59 8.14 -5.78
C ILE A 52 0.86 6.79 -5.92
N PRO A 53 1.53 5.71 -6.38
CA PRO A 53 0.91 4.40 -6.39
C PRO A 53 0.85 3.79 -4.98
N ILE A 54 -0.13 2.92 -4.77
CA ILE A 54 -0.18 2.04 -3.60
C ILE A 54 0.72 0.83 -3.84
N MET A 55 1.57 0.56 -2.87
CA MET A 55 2.44 -0.60 -2.82
C MET A 55 1.94 -1.56 -1.74
N VAL A 56 2.08 -2.86 -1.98
CA VAL A 56 1.88 -3.93 -1.00
C VAL A 56 3.17 -4.72 -0.88
N MET A 57 3.68 -4.89 0.34
CA MET A 57 4.78 -5.80 0.67
C MET A 57 4.24 -7.00 1.42
N ARG A 58 4.66 -8.21 1.06
CA ARG A 58 4.26 -9.46 1.72
C ARG A 58 5.49 -10.20 2.22
N SER A 59 5.40 -10.73 3.43
CA SER A 59 6.29 -11.74 3.99
C SER A 59 5.51 -13.04 4.22
N SER A 60 6.15 -14.17 3.94
CA SER A 60 5.65 -15.52 4.23
C SER A 60 6.51 -16.24 5.27
N ASP A 61 7.43 -15.52 5.92
CA ASP A 61 8.45 -16.06 6.84
C ASP A 61 8.55 -15.22 8.13
N GLY A 62 7.40 -14.73 8.61
CA GLY A 62 7.28 -14.01 9.88
C GLY A 62 7.91 -12.61 9.87
N GLY A 63 8.06 -11.99 8.69
CA GLY A 63 8.65 -10.66 8.52
C GLY A 63 10.15 -10.66 8.24
N SER A 64 10.75 -11.82 8.00
CA SER A 64 12.20 -11.94 7.76
C SER A 64 12.60 -11.49 6.36
N THR A 65 11.79 -11.79 5.35
CA THR A 65 11.96 -11.34 3.97
C THR A 65 10.65 -10.81 3.39
N TRP A 66 10.76 -9.88 2.43
CA TRP A 66 9.62 -9.14 1.89
C TRP A 66 9.64 -9.10 0.37
N LYS A 67 8.49 -9.35 -0.26
CA LYS A 67 8.24 -9.15 -1.70
C LYS A 67 7.28 -7.99 -1.90
N SER A 68 7.65 -7.01 -2.73
CA SER A 68 6.84 -5.82 -3.01
C SER A 68 6.09 -5.93 -4.34
N ARG A 69 4.85 -5.42 -4.38
CA ARG A 69 4.03 -5.30 -5.59
C ARG A 69 3.35 -3.93 -5.62
N GLN A 70 3.36 -3.28 -6.78
CA GLN A 70 2.52 -2.11 -7.02
C GLN A 70 1.11 -2.57 -7.39
N VAL A 71 0.08 -2.06 -6.70
CA VAL A 71 -1.31 -2.53 -6.89
C VAL A 71 -2.24 -1.48 -7.51
N THR A 72 -1.79 -0.23 -7.64
CA THR A 72 -2.53 0.82 -8.36
C THR A 72 -1.66 1.44 -9.44
N SER A 73 -2.29 2.14 -10.40
CA SER A 73 -1.55 3.07 -11.24
C SER A 73 -0.92 4.18 -10.38
N ALA A 74 0.16 4.77 -10.89
CA ALA A 74 0.84 5.88 -10.25
C ALA A 74 0.22 7.24 -10.65
N ALA A 75 -0.91 7.24 -11.33
CA ALA A 75 -1.51 8.44 -11.92
C ALA A 75 -2.15 9.34 -10.85
N VAL A 76 -1.93 10.65 -11.00
CA VAL A 76 -2.49 11.72 -10.17
C VAL A 76 -2.93 12.84 -11.09
N SER A 77 -4.12 13.41 -10.85
CA SER A 77 -4.61 14.60 -11.55
C SER A 77 -5.44 15.47 -10.62
N PHE A 78 -5.62 16.75 -10.93
CA PHE A 78 -6.44 17.65 -10.12
C PHE A 78 -7.92 17.24 -10.02
N PRO A 79 -8.60 16.86 -11.13
CA PRO A 79 -10.00 16.43 -11.06
C PRO A 79 -10.18 15.09 -10.37
N GLN A 80 -9.28 14.13 -10.63
CA GLN A 80 -9.43 12.78 -10.10
C GLN A 80 -8.89 12.69 -8.68
N GLY A 81 -7.80 13.37 -8.34
CA GLY A 81 -7.15 13.30 -7.03
C GLY A 81 -5.95 12.37 -6.98
N SER A 82 -5.61 11.91 -5.78
CA SER A 82 -4.52 10.97 -5.51
C SER A 82 -4.93 9.86 -4.55
N ARG A 83 -4.24 8.72 -4.67
CA ARG A 83 -4.37 7.57 -3.79
C ARG A 83 -3.35 7.73 -2.67
N THR A 84 -3.81 8.04 -1.46
CA THR A 84 -2.89 8.50 -0.40
C THR A 84 -2.79 7.57 0.79
N GLY A 85 -3.69 6.61 0.93
CA GLY A 85 -3.68 5.69 2.07
C GLY A 85 -4.24 4.33 1.70
N CYS A 86 -3.99 3.35 2.57
CA CYS A 86 -4.39 1.98 2.34
C CYS A 86 -4.71 1.24 3.64
N THR A 87 -5.45 0.15 3.54
CA THR A 87 -5.71 -0.77 4.65
C THR A 87 -5.88 -2.19 4.11
N ILE A 88 -5.20 -3.16 4.71
CA ILE A 88 -5.23 -4.56 4.31
C ILE A 88 -6.07 -5.38 5.30
N ARG A 89 -6.88 -6.30 4.76
CA ARG A 89 -7.50 -7.42 5.51
C ARG A 89 -7.37 -8.72 4.73
N THR A 90 -7.39 -9.84 5.44
CA THR A 90 -7.39 -11.19 4.86
C THR A 90 -8.67 -11.93 5.25
N ALA A 91 -9.05 -12.90 4.43
CA ALA A 91 -10.15 -13.83 4.69
C ALA A 91 -9.64 -15.26 4.87
N SER A 92 -10.46 -16.08 5.50
CA SER A 92 -10.17 -17.50 5.81
C SER A 92 -9.97 -18.37 4.58
N ASP A 93 -10.42 -17.93 3.40
CA ASP A 93 -10.20 -18.57 2.10
C ASP A 93 -8.86 -18.19 1.45
N GLY A 94 -8.04 -17.38 2.13
CA GLY A 94 -6.76 -16.87 1.63
C GLY A 94 -6.88 -15.59 0.80
N GLY A 95 -8.08 -15.03 0.63
CA GLY A 95 -8.28 -13.77 -0.08
C GLY A 95 -7.64 -12.59 0.64
N VAL A 96 -6.98 -11.71 -0.11
CA VAL A 96 -6.40 -10.45 0.40
C VAL A 96 -7.17 -9.27 -0.17
N TYR A 97 -7.59 -8.35 0.71
CA TYR A 97 -8.34 -7.15 0.38
C TYR A 97 -7.52 -5.91 0.75
N VAL A 98 -7.38 -4.98 -0.19
CA VAL A 98 -6.72 -3.69 0.03
C VAL A 98 -7.72 -2.58 -0.25
N MET A 99 -8.18 -1.92 0.81
CA MET A 99 -8.91 -0.67 0.68
C MET A 99 -7.91 0.44 0.40
N VAL A 100 -8.16 1.25 -0.62
CA VAL A 100 -7.35 2.41 -1.00
C VAL A 100 -8.17 3.67 -0.78
N ALA A 101 -7.59 4.66 -0.09
CA ALA A 101 -8.20 5.97 0.08
C ALA A 101 -7.80 6.90 -1.05
N HIS A 102 -8.79 7.38 -1.79
CA HIS A 102 -8.63 8.29 -2.91
C HIS A 102 -9.26 9.64 -2.56
N PHE A 103 -8.46 10.71 -2.61
CA PHE A 103 -8.92 12.06 -2.28
C PHE A 103 -8.56 13.06 -3.37
N GLN A 104 -9.46 14.00 -3.64
CA GLN A 104 -9.20 15.11 -4.54
C GLN A 104 -8.13 16.06 -3.95
N ILE A 105 -7.25 16.58 -4.81
CA ILE A 105 -6.18 17.49 -4.38
C ILE A 105 -6.80 18.81 -3.91
N GLY A 106 -6.42 19.27 -2.71
CA GLY A 106 -6.91 20.53 -2.13
C GLY A 106 -8.35 20.46 -1.59
N SER A 107 -9.03 19.32 -1.72
CA SER A 107 -10.38 19.12 -1.20
C SER A 107 -10.50 17.71 -0.59
N PRO A 108 -9.78 17.42 0.52
CA PRO A 108 -9.71 16.07 1.09
C PRO A 108 -11.05 15.52 1.58
N GLY A 109 -12.09 16.36 1.73
CA GLY A 109 -13.47 15.91 1.98
C GLY A 109 -14.14 15.27 0.76
N ASN A 110 -13.61 15.47 -0.44
CA ASN A 110 -14.12 14.90 -1.69
C ASN A 110 -13.21 13.72 -2.11
N GLY A 111 -13.77 12.52 -2.17
CA GLY A 111 -13.02 11.31 -2.46
C GLY A 111 -13.88 10.05 -2.43
N TRP A 112 -13.24 8.91 -2.63
CA TRP A 112 -13.87 7.59 -2.51
C TRP A 112 -12.85 6.56 -2.02
N HIS A 113 -13.36 5.38 -1.68
CA HIS A 113 -12.53 4.22 -1.38
C HIS A 113 -12.62 3.22 -2.54
N GLU A 114 -11.48 2.71 -2.97
CA GLU A 114 -11.38 1.62 -3.94
C GLU A 114 -11.04 0.33 -3.20
N LEU A 115 -11.63 -0.79 -3.58
CA LEU A 115 -11.28 -2.10 -3.03
C LEU A 115 -10.56 -2.93 -4.09
N ILE A 116 -9.36 -3.39 -3.78
CA ILE A 116 -8.57 -4.30 -4.62
C ILE A 116 -8.57 -5.67 -3.93
N LYS A 117 -8.89 -6.72 -4.69
CA LYS A 117 -8.86 -8.12 -4.22
C LYS A 117 -7.82 -8.91 -5.01
N SER A 118 -7.15 -9.86 -4.35
CA SER A 118 -6.29 -10.88 -4.98
C SER A 118 -7.07 -11.93 -5.74
#